data_AF-A0A367WW17-F1
#
_entry.id   AF-A0A367WW17-F1
#
_cell.length_a   1.000
_cell.length_b   1.000
_cell.length_c   1.000
_cell.angle_alpha   90.00
_cell.angle_beta   90.00
_cell.angle_gamma   90.00
#
_symmetry.space_group_name_H-M   'P 1'
#
loop_
_entity.id
_entity.type
_entity.pdbx_description
1 polymer ?
#
loop_
_entity_poly.entity_id
_entity_poly.type
_entity_poly.pdbx_seq_one_letter_code
_entity_poly.pdbx_strand_id
1 'polypeptide(L)'
;MTTKNTTFPLSTVQYVPARAGVMSLIRANSRMQVLTYLFALLLGTGLYLEFFAGHNWNAGETVLLFHLFVGLIFTVLFLVWVASHIKQGLATSQRKIFTGLSWLLIAKYILIIATGWLMVVPPAIYLTGKIWFWQFETTYLLTFLHLWGAVTAMIGLVIHLGLRHWCNPTPHSNRGEK
;
A
#
# COMPACT_ATOMS: atom_id res chain seq x y z
N MET A 1 -42.49 16.44 54.96
CA MET A 1 -42.17 15.10 54.41
C MET A 1 -41.24 15.30 53.23
N THR A 2 -39.94 15.11 53.48
CA THR A 2 -38.81 15.46 52.62
C THR A 2 -38.45 14.27 51.72
N THR A 3 -38.30 14.55 50.43
CA THR A 3 -38.01 13.58 49.37
C THR A 3 -36.55 13.11 49.40
N LYS A 4 -36.35 11.84 49.03
CA LYS A 4 -35.12 11.05 49.10
C LYS A 4 -33.96 11.65 48.28
N ASN A 5 -32.79 11.80 48.92
CA ASN A 5 -31.51 11.95 48.24
C ASN A 5 -31.06 10.59 47.69
N THR A 6 -31.10 10.42 46.37
CA THR A 6 -30.36 9.36 45.66
C THR A 6 -29.21 10.00 44.90
N THR A 7 -28.03 9.97 45.52
CA THR A 7 -26.76 10.33 44.89
C THR A 7 -26.38 9.24 43.90
N PHE A 8 -26.42 9.54 42.60
CA PHE A 8 -25.83 8.70 41.57
C PHE A 8 -24.29 8.76 41.66
N PRO A 9 -23.57 7.64 41.64
CA PRO A 9 -22.13 7.67 41.44
C PRO A 9 -21.86 8.09 39.98
N LEU A 10 -21.21 9.25 39.81
CA LEU A 10 -20.57 9.65 38.57
C LEU A 10 -19.54 8.58 38.19
N SER A 11 -19.92 7.69 37.30
CA SER A 11 -18.97 6.82 36.59
C SER A 11 -17.93 7.72 35.93
N THR A 12 -16.70 7.63 36.41
CA THR A 12 -15.50 8.22 35.81
C THR A 12 -15.49 7.89 34.32
N VAL A 13 -15.82 8.88 33.49
CA VAL A 13 -15.55 8.86 32.06
C VAL A 13 -14.04 8.68 31.92
N GLN A 14 -13.59 7.49 31.54
CA GLN A 14 -12.22 7.27 31.11
C GLN A 14 -11.97 8.15 29.89
N TYR A 15 -11.37 9.31 30.12
CA TYR A 15 -10.87 10.19 29.08
C TYR A 15 -9.69 9.48 28.41
N VAL A 16 -9.97 8.67 27.39
CA VAL A 16 -8.92 8.16 26.49
C VAL A 16 -8.29 9.40 25.84
N PRO A 17 -6.99 9.69 26.04
CA PRO A 17 -6.43 10.96 25.63
C PRO A 17 -6.44 11.07 24.11
N ALA A 18 -7.22 12.01 23.59
CA ALA A 18 -7.34 12.36 22.17
C ALA A 18 -5.97 12.56 21.47
N ARG A 19 -4.94 12.93 22.24
CA ARG A 19 -3.56 13.13 21.78
C ARG A 19 -2.90 11.83 21.26
N ALA A 20 -3.22 10.67 21.85
CA ALA A 20 -2.73 9.37 21.37
C ALA A 20 -3.40 8.96 20.04
N GLY A 21 -4.67 9.33 19.87
CA GLY A 21 -5.44 9.12 18.63
C GLY A 21 -4.97 10.00 17.47
N VAL A 22 -4.67 11.28 17.74
CA VAL A 22 -4.19 12.21 16.70
C VAL A 22 -2.78 11.84 16.22
N MET A 23 -1.86 11.50 17.12
CA MET A 23 -0.50 11.07 16.72
C MET A 23 -0.51 9.74 15.96
N SER A 24 -1.38 8.80 16.30
CA SER A 24 -1.51 7.54 15.57
C SER A 24 -2.13 7.74 14.18
N LEU A 25 -3.12 8.63 14.05
CA LEU A 25 -3.70 9.05 12.77
C LEU A 25 -2.68 9.74 11.86
N ILE A 26 -1.90 10.70 12.38
CA ILE A 26 -0.85 11.40 11.63
C ILE A 26 0.22 10.40 11.15
N ARG A 27 0.65 9.48 12.02
CA ARG A 27 1.61 8.42 11.70
C ARG A 27 1.06 7.41 10.68
N ALA A 28 -0.24 7.10 10.72
CA ALA A 28 -0.86 6.21 9.75
C ALA A 28 -1.01 6.87 8.37
N ASN A 29 -1.36 8.16 8.33
CA ASN A 29 -1.45 8.92 7.09
C ASN A 29 -0.08 9.12 6.43
N SER A 30 0.98 9.35 7.21
CA SER A 30 2.34 9.47 6.68
C SER A 30 2.87 8.15 6.10
N ARG A 31 2.55 7.00 6.73
CA ARG A 31 2.95 5.68 6.23
C ARG A 31 2.35 5.33 4.86
N MET A 32 1.06 5.65 4.65
CA MET A 32 0.39 5.43 3.35
C MET A 32 0.98 6.30 2.24
N GLN A 33 1.34 7.56 2.56
CA GLN A 33 2.00 8.46 1.62
C GLN A 33 3.39 7.93 1.25
N VAL A 34 4.18 7.47 2.22
CA VAL A 34 5.50 6.86 1.96
C VAL A 34 5.38 5.66 1.02
N LEU A 35 4.46 4.73 1.27
CA LEU A 35 4.25 3.58 0.37
C LEU A 35 3.84 4.01 -1.04
N THR A 36 3.01 5.06 -1.16
CA THR A 36 2.59 5.60 -2.46
C THR A 36 3.77 6.21 -3.22
N TYR A 37 4.64 6.98 -2.55
CA TYR A 37 5.83 7.56 -3.17
C TYR A 37 6.85 6.50 -3.57
N LEU A 38 7.10 5.52 -2.70
CA LEU A 38 7.96 4.39 -3.01
C LEU A 38 7.44 3.59 -4.22
N PHE A 39 6.13 3.35 -4.28
CA PHE A 39 5.52 2.68 -5.42
C PHE A 39 5.66 3.49 -6.71
N ALA A 40 5.39 4.80 -6.68
CA ALA A 40 5.55 5.67 -7.85
C ALA A 40 7.02 5.69 -8.35
N LEU A 41 7.98 5.73 -7.42
CA LEU A 41 9.40 5.65 -7.71
C LEU A 41 9.78 4.30 -8.34
N LEU A 42 9.26 3.19 -7.80
CA LEU A 42 9.46 1.85 -8.35
C LEU A 42 8.86 1.73 -9.76
N LEU A 43 7.66 2.25 -9.98
CA LEU A 43 7.04 2.26 -11.30
C LEU A 43 7.89 3.06 -12.30
N GLY A 44 8.34 4.26 -11.93
CA GLY A 44 9.15 5.10 -12.79
C GLY A 44 10.49 4.45 -13.15
N THR A 45 11.17 3.87 -12.16
CA THR A 45 12.43 3.14 -12.38
C THR A 45 12.24 1.85 -13.18
N GLY A 46 11.14 1.11 -12.97
CA GLY A 46 10.80 -0.08 -13.76
C GLY A 46 10.49 0.25 -15.23
N LEU A 47 9.74 1.33 -15.48
CA LEU A 47 9.51 1.82 -16.85
C LEU A 47 10.81 2.28 -17.52
N TYR A 48 11.70 2.93 -16.77
CA TYR A 48 13.03 3.28 -17.29
C TYR A 48 13.82 2.03 -17.69
N LEU A 49 13.83 1.00 -16.85
CA LEU A 49 14.54 -0.25 -17.14
C LEU A 49 14.00 -0.93 -18.40
N GLU A 50 12.68 -0.98 -18.57
CA GLU A 50 12.07 -1.62 -19.74
C GLU A 50 12.36 -0.87 -21.05
N PHE A 51 12.20 0.46 -21.05
CA PHE A 51 12.18 1.23 -22.30
C PHE A 51 13.49 1.96 -22.61
N PHE A 52 14.33 2.22 -21.61
CA PHE A 52 15.48 3.11 -21.75
C PHE A 52 16.83 2.50 -21.36
N ALA A 53 16.88 1.47 -20.50
CA ALA A 53 18.16 0.88 -20.07
C ALA A 53 19.00 0.32 -21.24
N GLY A 54 18.36 -0.13 -22.31
CA GLY A 54 19.06 -0.58 -23.53
C GLY A 54 19.87 0.51 -24.24
N HIS A 55 19.54 1.79 -24.03
CA HIS A 55 20.27 2.91 -24.65
C HIS A 55 21.55 3.26 -23.90
N ASN A 56 21.63 2.98 -22.60
CA ASN A 56 22.80 3.24 -21.78
C ASN A 56 22.92 2.18 -20.68
N TRP A 57 23.77 1.19 -20.95
CA TRP A 57 23.96 0.03 -20.07
C TRP A 57 24.35 0.42 -18.64
N ASN A 58 25.31 1.34 -18.47
CA ASN A 58 25.79 1.75 -17.15
C ASN A 58 24.71 2.46 -16.32
N ALA A 59 23.91 3.30 -16.98
CA ALA A 59 22.75 3.93 -16.34
C ALA A 59 21.68 2.89 -16.00
N GLY A 60 21.43 1.93 -16.90
CA GLY A 60 20.53 0.81 -16.69
C GLY A 60 20.90 -0.03 -15.46
N GLU A 61 22.17 -0.41 -15.33
CA GLU A 61 22.67 -1.16 -14.16
C GLU A 61 22.50 -0.39 -12.85
N THR A 62 22.83 0.90 -12.86
CA THR A 62 22.65 1.77 -11.69
C THR A 62 21.18 1.87 -11.27
N VAL A 63 20.28 2.07 -12.25
CA VAL A 63 18.83 2.14 -12.00
C VAL A 63 18.30 0.78 -11.54
N LEU A 64 18.83 -0.33 -12.05
CA LEU A 64 18.45 -1.68 -11.63
C LEU A 64 18.79 -1.90 -10.14
N LEU A 65 20.02 -1.61 -9.73
CA LEU A 65 20.43 -1.72 -8.33
C LEU A 65 19.56 -0.85 -7.42
N PHE A 66 19.28 0.39 -7.84
CA PHE A 66 18.40 1.29 -7.12
C PHE A 66 16.97 0.74 -7.02
N HIS A 67 16.41 0.22 -8.11
CA HIS A 67 15.08 -0.38 -8.15
C HIS A 67 14.98 -1.59 -7.21
N LEU A 68 15.99 -2.45 -7.19
CA LEU A 68 16.07 -3.60 -6.27
C LEU A 68 16.11 -3.16 -4.80
N PHE A 69 16.94 -2.16 -4.48
CA PHE A 69 17.06 -1.65 -3.11
C PHE A 69 15.74 -1.01 -2.62
N VAL A 70 15.15 -0.13 -3.44
CA VAL A 70 13.85 0.49 -3.13
C VAL A 70 12.75 -0.58 -3.05
N GLY A 71 12.81 -1.61 -3.90
CA GLY A 71 11.85 -2.71 -3.95
C GLY A 71 11.87 -3.56 -2.68
N LEU A 72 13.07 -3.78 -2.12
CA LEU A 72 13.24 -4.43 -0.83
C LEU A 72 12.61 -3.61 0.31
N ILE A 73 12.90 -2.31 0.37
CA ILE A 73 12.33 -1.40 1.37
C ILE A 73 10.81 -1.40 1.27
N PHE A 74 10.27 -1.24 0.05
CA PHE A 74 8.84 -1.26 -0.19
C PHE A 74 8.21 -2.59 0.26
N THR A 75 8.82 -3.73 -0.08
CA THR A 75 8.32 -5.05 0.33
C THR A 75 8.17 -5.15 1.85
N VAL A 76 9.21 -4.79 2.61
CA VAL A 76 9.19 -4.87 4.07
C VAL A 76 8.10 -3.96 4.65
N LEU A 77 8.07 -2.70 4.22
CA LEU A 77 7.08 -1.73 4.72
C LEU A 77 5.65 -2.12 4.34
N PHE A 78 5.45 -2.63 3.12
CA PHE A 78 4.15 -3.07 2.64
C PHE A 78 3.63 -4.28 3.44
N LEU A 79 4.47 -5.28 3.71
CA LEU A 79 4.07 -6.45 4.49
C LEU A 79 3.68 -6.08 5.93
N VAL A 80 4.44 -5.19 6.57
CA VAL A 80 4.09 -4.69 7.91
C VAL A 80 2.77 -3.93 7.87
N TRP A 81 2.59 -3.07 6.87
CA TRP A 81 1.36 -2.30 6.69
C TRP A 81 0.15 -3.21 6.45
N VAL A 82 0.23 -4.17 5.52
CA VAL A 82 -0.89 -5.01 5.13
C VAL A 82 -1.37 -5.89 6.30
N ALA A 83 -0.44 -6.41 7.10
CA ALA A 83 -0.76 -7.21 8.29
C ALA A 83 -1.57 -6.41 9.32
N SER A 84 -1.30 -5.12 9.46
CA SER A 84 -2.09 -4.22 10.33
C SER A 84 -3.40 -3.78 9.67
N HIS A 85 -3.37 -3.50 8.37
CA HIS A 85 -4.51 -2.94 7.63
C HIS A 85 -5.66 -3.93 7.47
N ILE A 86 -5.35 -5.20 7.18
CA ILE A 86 -6.35 -6.27 7.08
C ILE A 86 -7.09 -6.44 8.41
N LYS A 87 -6.36 -6.42 9.54
CA LYS A 87 -6.94 -6.61 10.88
C LYS A 87 -7.84 -5.46 11.33
N GLN A 88 -7.51 -4.21 10.96
CA GLN A 88 -8.12 -3.02 11.56
C GLN A 88 -9.15 -2.31 10.67
N GLY A 89 -8.99 -2.36 9.34
CA GLY A 89 -9.77 -1.48 8.44
C GLY A 89 -10.62 -2.20 7.40
N LEU A 90 -10.10 -3.28 6.80
CA LEU A 90 -10.74 -3.85 5.62
C LEU A 90 -11.97 -4.72 5.94
N ALA A 91 -11.94 -5.41 7.07
CA ALA A 91 -13.03 -6.28 7.52
C ALA A 91 -14.29 -5.51 7.98
N THR A 92 -14.17 -4.21 8.26
CA THR A 92 -15.21 -3.39 8.90
C THR A 92 -15.83 -2.34 7.99
N SER A 93 -15.34 -2.21 6.75
CA SER A 93 -15.80 -1.18 5.80
C SER A 93 -17.15 -1.52 5.18
N GLN A 94 -18.13 -0.64 5.35
CA GLN A 94 -19.49 -0.73 4.79
C GLN A 94 -19.57 -0.36 3.28
N ARG A 95 -18.49 0.21 2.71
CA ARG A 95 -18.46 0.66 1.30
C ARG A 95 -17.99 -0.45 0.38
N LYS A 96 -18.91 -1.28 -0.13
CA LYS A 96 -18.62 -2.49 -0.93
C LYS A 96 -17.62 -2.28 -2.08
N ILE A 97 -17.82 -1.26 -2.91
CA ILE A 97 -16.93 -0.97 -4.07
C ILE A 97 -15.52 -0.59 -3.60
N PHE A 98 -15.44 0.28 -2.58
CA PHE A 98 -14.16 0.73 -2.01
C PHE A 98 -13.39 -0.45 -1.39
N THR A 99 -14.08 -1.30 -0.62
CA THR A 99 -13.50 -2.50 0.00
C THR A 99 -13.04 -3.50 -1.05
N GLY A 100 -13.84 -3.75 -2.09
CA GLY A 100 -13.48 -4.66 -3.19
C GLY A 100 -12.24 -4.19 -3.96
N LEU A 101 -12.19 -2.91 -4.32
CA LEU A 101 -11.02 -2.31 -4.98
C LEU A 101 -9.76 -2.38 -4.10
N SER A 102 -9.92 -2.21 -2.78
CA SER A 102 -8.80 -2.31 -1.83
C SER A 102 -8.22 -3.73 -1.79
N TRP A 103 -9.07 -4.75 -1.73
CA TRP A 103 -8.63 -6.15 -1.79
C TRP A 103 -7.93 -6.47 -3.12
N LEU A 104 -8.49 -5.99 -4.23
CA LEU A 104 -7.89 -6.18 -5.55
C LEU A 104 -6.51 -5.51 -5.64
N LEU A 105 -6.36 -4.30 -5.09
CA LEU A 105 -5.07 -3.61 -5.03
C LEU A 105 -4.05 -4.36 -4.18
N ILE A 106 -4.45 -4.86 -3.01
CA ILE A 106 -3.57 -5.69 -2.18
C ILE A 106 -3.11 -6.93 -2.94
N ALA A 107 -4.03 -7.65 -3.59
CA ALA A 107 -3.69 -8.82 -4.39
C ALA A 107 -2.72 -8.47 -5.54
N LYS A 108 -2.93 -7.33 -6.20
CA LYS A 108 -2.02 -6.82 -7.24
C LYS A 108 -0.63 -6.50 -6.70
N TYR A 109 -0.52 -5.81 -5.56
CA TYR A 109 0.78 -5.55 -4.94
C TYR A 109 1.50 -6.83 -4.54
N ILE A 110 0.79 -7.82 -3.99
CA ILE A 110 1.36 -9.14 -3.67
C ILE A 110 1.89 -9.81 -4.93
N LEU A 111 1.12 -9.79 -6.03
CA LEU A 111 1.56 -10.34 -7.32
C LEU A 111 2.85 -9.67 -7.81
N ILE A 112 2.90 -8.33 -7.81
CA ILE A 112 4.06 -7.55 -8.26
C ILE A 112 5.29 -7.86 -7.41
N ILE A 113 5.13 -7.90 -6.08
CA ILE A 113 6.21 -8.24 -5.16
C ILE A 113 6.72 -9.66 -5.46
N ALA A 114 5.81 -10.63 -5.58
CA ALA A 114 6.17 -12.02 -5.85
C ALA A 114 6.93 -12.17 -7.18
N THR A 115 6.44 -11.55 -8.26
CA THR A 115 7.12 -11.62 -9.56
C THR A 115 8.48 -10.91 -9.51
N GLY A 116 8.59 -9.76 -8.83
CA GLY A 116 9.85 -9.04 -8.65
C GLY A 116 10.89 -9.91 -7.93
N TRP A 117 10.50 -10.59 -6.85
CA TRP A 117 11.38 -11.53 -6.15
C TRP A 117 11.80 -12.70 -7.02
N LEU A 118 10.87 -13.30 -7.78
CA LEU A 118 11.18 -14.41 -8.69
C LEU A 118 12.17 -13.99 -9.80
N MET A 119 12.12 -12.75 -10.26
CA MET A 119 13.08 -12.21 -11.23
C MET A 119 14.48 -11.99 -10.62
N VAL A 120 14.59 -11.80 -9.30
CA VAL A 120 15.86 -11.67 -8.58
C VAL A 120 16.50 -13.03 -8.26
N VAL A 121 15.75 -14.14 -8.33
CA VAL A 121 16.27 -15.48 -7.98
C VAL A 121 17.48 -15.89 -8.84
N PRO A 122 17.45 -15.83 -10.19
CA PRO A 122 18.60 -16.19 -11.00
C PRO A 122 19.90 -15.43 -10.64
N PRO A 123 19.92 -14.08 -10.56
CA PRO A 123 21.13 -13.38 -10.17
C PRO A 123 21.54 -13.67 -8.72
N ALA A 124 20.61 -13.89 -7.79
CA ALA A 124 20.95 -14.28 -6.43
C ALA A 124 21.63 -15.67 -6.38
N ILE A 125 21.16 -16.64 -7.15
CA ILE A 125 21.79 -17.97 -7.27
C ILE A 125 23.17 -17.85 -7.93
N TYR A 126 23.30 -17.00 -8.94
CA TYR A 126 24.59 -16.72 -9.59
C TYR A 126 25.65 -16.22 -8.58
N LEU A 127 25.27 -15.35 -7.65
CA LEU A 127 26.16 -14.87 -6.58
C LEU A 127 26.64 -15.99 -5.63
N THR A 128 25.94 -17.13 -5.57
CA THR A 128 26.39 -18.32 -4.81
C THR A 128 27.33 -19.24 -5.60
N GLY A 129 27.73 -18.85 -6.81
CA GLY A 129 28.60 -19.62 -7.70
C GLY A 129 27.89 -20.66 -8.55
N LYS A 130 26.55 -20.67 -8.58
CA LYS A 130 25.75 -21.59 -9.40
C LYS A 130 25.10 -20.85 -10.56
N ILE A 131 25.27 -21.35 -11.78
CA ILE A 131 24.63 -20.77 -12.96
C ILE A 131 23.28 -21.45 -13.15
N TRP A 132 22.20 -20.70 -12.98
CA TRP A 132 20.85 -21.17 -13.24
C TRP A 132 19.97 -19.99 -13.65
N PHE A 133 19.14 -20.19 -14.67
CA PHE A 133 18.20 -19.21 -15.17
C PHE A 133 16.85 -19.88 -15.39
N TRP A 134 15.78 -19.08 -15.33
CA TRP A 134 14.48 -19.49 -15.80
C TRP A 134 14.50 -19.78 -17.30
N GLN A 135 13.53 -20.58 -17.76
CA GLN A 135 13.24 -20.67 -19.20
C GLN A 135 12.83 -19.30 -19.75
N PHE A 136 13.05 -19.06 -21.05
CA PHE A 136 12.74 -17.78 -21.68
C PHE A 136 11.27 -17.41 -21.50
N GLU A 137 10.36 -18.36 -21.70
CA GLU A 137 8.91 -18.21 -21.53
C GLU A 137 8.55 -17.76 -20.12
N THR A 138 9.22 -18.30 -19.11
CA THR A 138 9.01 -17.91 -17.71
C THR A 138 9.51 -16.49 -17.47
N THR A 139 10.67 -16.14 -18.03
CA THR A 139 11.22 -14.78 -17.92
C THR A 139 10.26 -13.77 -18.56
N TYR A 140 9.77 -14.02 -19.78
CA TYR A 140 8.80 -13.16 -20.45
C TYR A 140 7.49 -13.03 -19.67
N LEU A 141 6.97 -14.13 -19.13
CA LEU A 141 5.76 -14.11 -18.33
C LEU A 141 5.95 -13.29 -17.04
N LEU A 142 7.08 -13.46 -16.36
CA LEU A 142 7.40 -12.69 -15.15
C LEU A 142 7.52 -11.20 -15.45
N THR A 143 8.26 -10.81 -16.48
CA THR A 143 8.38 -9.41 -16.91
C THR A 143 7.02 -8.83 -17.26
N PHE A 144 6.22 -9.56 -18.05
CA PHE A 144 4.86 -9.13 -18.42
C PHE A 144 3.98 -8.91 -17.19
N LEU A 145 3.91 -9.90 -16.29
CA LEU A 145 3.09 -9.82 -15.08
C LEU A 145 3.57 -8.72 -14.13
N HIS A 146 4.88 -8.53 -14.00
CA HIS A 146 5.46 -7.51 -13.14
C HIS A 146 5.17 -6.10 -13.67
N LEU A 147 5.49 -5.84 -14.94
CA LEU A 147 5.30 -4.53 -15.58
C LEU A 147 3.82 -4.15 -15.69
N TRP A 148 3.02 -4.97 -16.35
CA TRP A 148 1.60 -4.66 -16.55
C TRP A 148 0.80 -4.80 -15.25
N GLY A 149 1.25 -5.66 -14.33
CA GLY A 149 0.76 -5.68 -12.95
C GLY A 149 0.95 -4.32 -12.28
N ALA A 150 2.15 -3.75 -12.34
CA ALA A 150 2.45 -2.44 -11.76
C ALA A 150 1.67 -1.30 -12.41
N VAL A 151 1.59 -1.27 -13.75
CA VAL A 151 0.78 -0.26 -14.47
C VAL A 151 -0.70 -0.34 -14.06
N THR A 152 -1.27 -1.54 -14.03
CA THR A 152 -2.68 -1.72 -13.62
C THR A 152 -2.91 -1.39 -12.14
N ALA A 153 -1.95 -1.69 -11.26
CA ALA A 153 -2.00 -1.27 -9.85
C ALA A 153 -1.96 0.25 -9.69
N MET A 154 -1.17 0.96 -10.50
CA MET A 154 -1.15 2.43 -10.50
C MET A 154 -2.51 3.02 -10.89
N ILE A 155 -3.12 2.52 -11.96
CA ILE A 155 -4.46 2.95 -12.38
C ILE A 155 -5.47 2.69 -11.25
N GLY A 156 -5.45 1.48 -10.68
CA GLY A 156 -6.31 1.13 -9.55
C GLY A 156 -6.09 2.03 -8.33
N LEU A 157 -4.84 2.41 -8.03
CA LEU A 157 -4.48 3.29 -6.92
C LEU A 157 -5.04 4.70 -7.14
N VAL A 158 -4.91 5.25 -8.35
CA VAL A 158 -5.49 6.56 -8.69
C VAL A 158 -7.00 6.54 -8.54
N ILE A 159 -7.68 5.50 -9.04
CA ILE A 159 -9.13 5.33 -8.87
C ILE A 159 -9.49 5.24 -7.38
N HIS A 160 -8.75 4.46 -6.61
CA HIS A 160 -8.97 4.29 -5.18
C HIS A 160 -8.81 5.60 -4.40
N LEU A 161 -7.79 6.39 -4.73
CA LEU A 161 -7.58 7.73 -4.17
C LEU A 161 -8.71 8.68 -4.58
N GLY A 162 -9.16 8.66 -5.83
CA GLY A 162 -10.31 9.45 -6.29
C GLY A 162 -11.59 9.13 -5.50
N LEU A 163 -11.91 7.83 -5.36
CA LEU A 163 -13.06 7.37 -4.57
C LEU A 163 -12.97 7.78 -3.09
N ARG A 164 -11.77 7.84 -2.51
CA ARG A 164 -11.56 8.33 -1.15
C ARG A 164 -11.94 9.80 -0.99
N HIS A 165 -11.63 10.65 -1.98
CA HIS A 165 -11.88 12.10 -1.92
C HIS A 165 -13.32 12.47 -2.28
N TRP A 166 -13.96 11.76 -3.21
CA TRP A 166 -15.34 12.07 -3.62
C TRP A 166 -16.42 11.72 -2.59
N CYS A 167 -16.07 10.96 -1.55
CA CYS A 167 -17.00 10.55 -0.49
C CYS A 167 -16.82 11.37 0.81
N ASN A 168 -16.62 12.68 0.68
CA ASN A 168 -16.71 13.63 1.80
C ASN A 168 -18.18 14.01 2.09
N PRO A 169 -18.49 14.34 3.36
CA PRO A 169 -19.81 14.21 3.95
C PRO A 169 -20.83 15.12 3.28
N THR A 170 -22.00 14.57 3.01
CA THR A 170 -23.23 15.35 2.91
C THR A 170 -23.22 16.39 4.02
N PRO A 171 -23.41 17.70 3.71
CA PRO A 171 -23.59 18.70 4.75
C PRO A 171 -24.69 18.19 5.67
N HIS A 172 -24.44 18.21 6.99
CA HIS A 172 -25.51 18.10 7.96
C HIS A 172 -26.58 19.11 7.56
N SER A 173 -27.69 18.62 7.02
CA SER A 173 -28.94 19.35 6.97
C SER A 173 -29.18 19.82 8.40
N ASN A 174 -29.08 21.12 8.63
CA ASN A 174 -29.57 21.77 9.84
C ASN A 174 -31.06 21.45 9.94
N ARG A 175 -31.34 20.33 10.59
CA ARG A 175 -32.66 19.95 11.06
C ARG A 175 -33.04 21.02 12.07
N GLY A 176 -34.12 21.73 11.74
CA GLY A 176 -34.55 22.94 12.42
C GLY A 176 -34.51 22.86 13.94
N GLU A 177 -33.99 23.93 14.52
CA GLU A 177 -34.48 24.41 15.80
C GLU A 177 -35.54 25.49 15.54
N LYS A 178 -36.48 25.51 16.47
CA LYS A 178 -37.85 25.99 16.39
C LYS A 178 -37.99 27.50 16.32
#